data_AF-A0AAW2DMJ0-F1
#
_entry.id   AF-A0AAW2DMJ0-F1
#
_cell.length_a   1.000
_cell.length_b   1.000
_cell.length_c   1.000
_cell.angle_alpha   90.00
_cell.angle_beta   90.00
_cell.angle_gamma   90.00
#
_symmetry.space_group_name_H-M   'P 1'
#
loop_
_entity.id
_entity.type
_entity.pdbx_description
1 polymer ?
#
loop_
_entity_poly.entity_id
_entity_poly.type
_entity_poly.pdbx_seq_one_letter_code
_entity_poly.pdbx_strand_id
1 'polypeptide(L)'
;MKLLLHMVVAALLNSQTARLKYLNQPDRFTDSEIDLHDDLHKLSILAGAPELYPDLVNLNAIPSILNLLAHDNTNIEVNVVQLLQDLTDPDVFKDDEESDESVRVLVDALVENNVLELLVQNLQQLNDSDPDEMAALYSTLTTMENLVEVKAAVAVAEMVCERCERTKLLKWLLRKIKVREFDSNK
;
A
#
# COMPACT_ATOMS: atom_id res chain seq x y z
N MET A 1 9.93 -16.53 -11.78
CA MET A 1 9.16 -15.69 -10.84
C MET A 1 9.52 -15.93 -9.37
N LYS A 2 9.35 -17.13 -8.78
CA LYS A 2 9.58 -17.36 -7.33
C LYS A 2 10.96 -16.94 -6.80
N LEU A 3 12.05 -17.19 -7.54
CA LEU A 3 13.40 -16.74 -7.15
C LEU A 3 13.52 -15.20 -7.13
N LEU A 4 12.87 -14.52 -8.08
CA LEU A 4 12.84 -13.06 -8.15
C LEU A 4 12.09 -12.48 -6.93
N LEU A 5 10.93 -13.05 -6.58
CA LEU A 5 10.19 -12.66 -5.37
C LEU A 5 11.06 -12.76 -4.12
N HIS A 6 11.74 -13.89 -3.90
CA HIS A 6 12.60 -14.07 -2.72
C HIS A 6 13.75 -13.06 -2.70
N MET A 7 14.39 -12.80 -3.85
CA MET A 7 15.47 -11.82 -3.94
C MET A 7 15.00 -10.40 -3.66
N VAL A 8 13.87 -9.99 -4.25
CA VAL A 8 13.33 -8.64 -4.09
C VAL A 8 12.82 -8.42 -2.66
N VAL A 9 12.12 -9.39 -2.07
CA VAL A 9 11.68 -9.30 -0.66
C VAL A 9 12.89 -9.28 0.28
N ALA A 10 13.92 -10.09 0.04
CA ALA A 10 15.14 -10.04 0.83
C ALA A 10 15.86 -8.69 0.71
N ALA A 11 15.90 -8.10 -0.49
CA ALA A 11 16.48 -6.78 -0.72
C ALA A 11 15.69 -5.67 -0.01
N LEU A 12 14.36 -5.70 -0.08
CA LEU A 12 13.45 -4.81 0.66
C LEU A 12 13.68 -4.87 2.18
N LEU A 13 13.78 -6.07 2.74
CA LEU A 13 14.03 -6.24 4.17
C LEU A 13 15.44 -5.75 4.55
N ASN A 14 16.43 -6.00 3.71
CA ASN A 14 17.80 -5.56 3.94
C ASN A 14 17.94 -4.04 3.88
N SER A 15 17.29 -3.35 2.93
CA SER A 15 17.33 -1.89 2.82
C SER A 15 16.72 -1.22 4.06
N GLN A 16 15.64 -1.76 4.61
CA GLN A 16 15.07 -1.30 5.89
C GLN A 16 16.06 -1.45 7.06
N THR A 17 16.77 -2.59 7.14
CA THR A 17 17.79 -2.78 8.20
C THR A 17 19.02 -1.88 8.01
N ALA A 18 19.36 -1.54 6.77
CA ALA A 18 20.45 -0.61 6.46
C ALA A 18 20.11 0.80 6.94
N ARG A 19 18.85 1.24 6.81
CA ARG A 19 18.38 2.53 7.32
C ARG A 19 18.62 2.68 8.83
N LEU A 20 18.35 1.64 9.61
CA LEU A 20 18.64 1.61 11.05
C LEU A 20 20.15 1.66 11.37
N LYS A 21 21.00 1.13 10.49
CA LYS A 21 22.46 1.09 10.66
C LYS A 21 23.15 2.38 10.24
N TYR A 22 22.59 3.11 9.28
CA TYR A 22 23.22 4.29 8.65
C TYR A 22 22.54 5.62 8.99
N LEU A 23 21.78 5.69 10.09
CA LEU A 23 21.09 6.90 10.60
C LEU A 23 21.96 8.19 10.62
N ASN A 24 23.29 8.07 10.65
CA ASN A 24 24.24 9.19 10.72
C ASN A 24 25.08 9.38 9.43
N GLN A 25 24.73 8.75 8.31
CA GLN A 25 25.48 8.82 7.05
C GLN A 25 24.56 9.18 5.85
N PRO A 26 24.31 10.48 5.61
CA PRO A 26 23.35 10.95 4.60
C PRO A 26 23.71 10.52 3.17
N ASP A 27 24.98 10.45 2.80
CA ASP A 27 25.39 10.09 1.43
C ASP A 27 25.03 8.63 1.07
N ARG A 28 25.05 7.70 2.04
CA ARG A 28 24.65 6.30 1.83
C ARG A 28 23.13 6.10 1.86
N PHE A 29 22.42 7.08 2.40
CA PHE A 29 20.97 7.06 2.48
C PHE A 29 20.36 7.22 1.09
N THR A 30 20.87 8.18 0.31
CA THR A 30 20.37 8.46 -1.05
C THR A 30 20.48 7.25 -1.98
N ASP A 31 21.63 6.56 -2.02
CA ASP A 31 21.78 5.36 -2.85
C ASP A 31 20.81 4.24 -2.39
N SER A 32 20.64 4.07 -1.07
CA SER A 32 19.72 3.06 -0.53
C SER A 32 18.24 3.37 -0.76
N GLU A 33 17.86 4.65 -0.90
CA GLU A 33 16.50 5.05 -1.24
C GLU A 33 16.17 4.79 -2.71
N ILE A 34 17.16 4.99 -3.60
CA ILE A 34 17.03 4.66 -5.03
C ILE A 34 16.86 3.14 -5.19
N ASP A 35 17.70 2.35 -4.52
CA ASP A 35 17.59 0.89 -4.54
C ASP A 35 16.21 0.42 -4.01
N LEU A 36 15.72 1.04 -2.93
CA LEU A 36 14.41 0.74 -2.35
C LEU A 36 13.27 1.07 -3.33
N HIS A 37 13.34 2.21 -4.02
CA HIS A 37 12.37 2.58 -5.05
C HIS A 37 12.35 1.55 -6.19
N ASP A 38 13.51 1.16 -6.70
CA ASP A 38 13.64 0.15 -7.75
C ASP A 38 13.10 -1.22 -7.33
N ASP A 39 13.32 -1.60 -6.07
CA ASP A 39 12.81 -2.87 -5.53
C ASP A 39 11.29 -2.85 -5.33
N LEU A 40 10.70 -1.73 -4.89
CA LEU A 40 9.25 -1.54 -4.86
C LEU A 40 8.64 -1.62 -6.27
N HIS A 41 9.27 -1.01 -7.26
CA HIS A 41 8.84 -1.11 -8.65
C HIS A 41 8.98 -2.53 -9.22
N LYS A 42 9.97 -3.32 -8.79
CA LYS A 42 10.03 -4.74 -9.16
C LYS A 42 8.91 -5.56 -8.53
N LEU A 43 8.44 -5.17 -7.33
CA LEU A 43 7.31 -5.83 -6.68
C LEU A 43 5.99 -5.57 -7.39
N SER A 44 5.80 -4.44 -8.08
CA SER A 44 4.54 -4.19 -8.83
C SER A 44 4.31 -5.19 -9.96
N ILE A 45 5.38 -5.79 -10.50
CA ILE A 45 5.30 -6.90 -11.47
C ILE A 45 4.54 -8.10 -10.89
N LEU A 46 4.52 -8.28 -9.56
CA LEU A 46 3.75 -9.34 -8.90
C LEU A 46 2.24 -9.18 -9.08
N ALA A 47 1.74 -7.97 -9.34
CA ALA A 47 0.33 -7.77 -9.66
C ALA A 47 -0.11 -8.59 -10.89
N GLY A 48 0.81 -8.87 -11.82
CA GLY A 48 0.57 -9.75 -12.97
C GLY A 48 0.62 -11.25 -12.66
N ALA A 49 0.94 -11.65 -11.43
CA ALA A 49 1.09 -13.04 -10.99
C ALA A 49 0.49 -13.28 -9.59
N PRO A 50 -0.85 -13.22 -9.43
CA PRO A 50 -1.55 -13.36 -8.15
C PRO A 50 -1.26 -14.68 -7.42
N GLU A 51 -0.90 -15.73 -8.16
CA GLU A 51 -0.51 -17.03 -7.61
C GLU A 51 0.71 -16.99 -6.67
N LEU A 52 1.43 -15.85 -6.63
CA LEU A 52 2.58 -15.62 -5.77
C LEU A 52 2.25 -14.82 -4.50
N TYR A 53 1.02 -14.35 -4.35
CA TYR A 53 0.60 -13.60 -3.16
C TYR A 53 0.75 -14.41 -1.86
N PRO A 54 0.43 -15.72 -1.82
CA PRO A 54 0.69 -16.53 -0.63
C PRO A 54 2.18 -16.59 -0.29
N ASP A 55 3.07 -16.65 -1.28
CA ASP A 55 4.52 -16.64 -1.05
C ASP A 55 4.97 -15.28 -0.47
N LEU A 56 4.41 -14.16 -0.94
CA LEU A 56 4.69 -12.82 -0.41
C LEU A 56 4.29 -12.69 1.08
N VAL A 57 3.11 -13.22 1.43
CA VAL A 57 2.64 -13.27 2.82
C VAL A 57 3.52 -14.17 3.68
N ASN A 58 3.88 -15.36 3.19
CA ASN A 58 4.76 -16.32 3.89
C ASN A 58 6.16 -15.77 4.15
N LEU A 59 6.67 -14.89 3.29
CA LEU A 59 7.94 -14.20 3.47
C LEU A 59 7.87 -13.02 4.46
N ASN A 60 6.70 -12.78 5.05
CA ASN A 60 6.45 -11.69 6.00
C ASN A 60 6.81 -10.30 5.42
N ALA A 61 6.55 -10.10 4.12
CA ALA A 61 6.83 -8.84 3.44
C ALA A 61 5.78 -7.75 3.74
N ILE A 62 4.52 -8.15 4.00
CA ILE A 62 3.39 -7.24 4.17
C ILE A 62 3.61 -6.19 5.28
N PRO A 63 4.02 -6.56 6.52
CA PRO A 63 4.26 -5.56 7.55
C PRO A 63 5.38 -4.58 7.17
N SER A 64 6.42 -5.07 6.49
CA SER A 64 7.53 -4.24 6.02
C SER A 64 7.10 -3.27 4.92
N ILE A 65 6.25 -3.70 3.98
CA ILE A 65 5.70 -2.81 2.95
C ILE A 65 4.83 -1.73 3.61
N LEU A 66 3.93 -2.12 4.52
CA LEU A 66 3.02 -1.18 5.19
C LEU A 66 3.74 -0.17 6.09
N ASN A 67 4.86 -0.56 6.73
CA ASN A 67 5.68 0.38 7.50
C ASN A 67 6.31 1.50 6.64
N LEU A 68 6.45 1.29 5.33
CA LEU A 68 6.95 2.32 4.41
C LEU A 68 5.92 3.41 4.07
N LEU A 69 4.65 3.25 4.45
CA LEU A 69 3.64 4.30 4.32
C LEU A 69 3.85 5.49 5.28
N ALA A 70 4.73 5.33 6.28
CA ALA A 70 5.11 6.36 7.23
C ALA A 70 6.59 6.76 7.04
N HIS A 71 7.07 6.73 5.79
CA HIS A 71 8.46 7.01 5.47
C HIS A 71 8.70 8.52 5.38
N ASP A 72 9.83 9.02 5.89
CA ASP A 72 10.19 10.46 5.82
C ASP A 72 10.29 11.02 4.38
N ASN A 73 10.23 10.15 3.37
CA ASN A 73 10.37 10.49 1.96
C ASN A 73 9.05 10.17 1.27
N THR A 74 8.30 11.21 0.94
CA THR A 74 6.99 11.11 0.32
C THR A 74 7.02 10.32 -0.98
N ASN A 75 8.13 10.33 -1.74
CA ASN A 75 8.25 9.54 -2.96
C ASN A 75 8.14 8.02 -2.68
N ILE A 76 8.72 7.57 -1.57
CA ILE A 76 8.63 6.15 -1.15
C ILE A 76 7.20 5.85 -0.72
N GLU A 77 6.54 6.76 0.00
CA GLU A 77 5.14 6.60 0.39
C GLU A 77 4.23 6.47 -0.84
N VAL A 78 4.37 7.37 -1.82
CA VAL A 78 3.62 7.32 -3.09
C VAL A 78 3.83 5.99 -3.81
N ASN A 79 5.07 5.48 -3.83
CA ASN A 79 5.40 4.22 -4.48
C ASN A 79 4.77 3.01 -3.80
N VAL A 80 4.70 3.03 -2.47
CA VAL A 80 4.05 1.98 -1.69
C VAL A 80 2.54 2.00 -1.93
N VAL A 81 1.93 3.18 -1.98
CA VAL A 81 0.50 3.32 -2.30
C VAL A 81 0.23 2.79 -3.71
N GLN A 82 1.06 3.13 -4.70
CA GLN A 82 0.92 2.60 -6.06
C GLN A 82 1.06 1.08 -6.10
N LEU A 83 2.03 0.52 -5.38
CA LEU A 83 2.20 -0.93 -5.26
C LEU A 83 0.95 -1.58 -4.65
N LEU A 84 0.36 -1.00 -3.59
CA LEU A 84 -0.86 -1.52 -2.99
C LEU A 84 -2.06 -1.42 -3.94
N GLN A 85 -2.18 -0.34 -4.70
CA GLN A 85 -3.20 -0.19 -5.73
C GLN A 85 -3.08 -1.30 -6.77
N ASP A 86 -1.88 -1.50 -7.34
CA ASP A 86 -1.63 -2.52 -8.37
C ASP A 86 -1.91 -3.94 -7.84
N LEU A 87 -1.51 -4.24 -6.60
CA LEU A 87 -1.72 -5.56 -5.99
C LEU A 87 -3.20 -5.85 -5.66
N THR A 88 -4.00 -4.79 -5.49
CA THR A 88 -5.42 -4.88 -5.12
C THR A 88 -6.35 -4.58 -6.27
N ASP A 89 -5.84 -4.39 -7.49
CA ASP A 89 -6.63 -3.99 -8.65
C ASP A 89 -7.72 -5.03 -8.99
N PRO A 90 -9.00 -4.63 -9.13
CA PRO A 90 -10.12 -5.50 -9.50
C PRO A 90 -9.83 -6.39 -10.73
N ASP A 91 -9.09 -5.87 -11.72
CA ASP A 91 -8.77 -6.58 -12.97
C ASP A 91 -7.76 -7.73 -12.75
N VAL A 92 -7.05 -7.74 -11.62
CA VAL A 92 -6.13 -8.81 -11.25
C VAL A 92 -6.89 -10.04 -10.75
N PHE A 93 -8.13 -9.89 -10.30
CA PHE A 93 -8.98 -10.99 -9.85
C PHE A 93 -9.58 -11.71 -11.05
N LYS A 94 -8.90 -12.77 -11.47
CA LYS A 94 -9.42 -13.68 -12.49
C LYS A 94 -10.60 -14.48 -11.92
N ASP A 95 -11.54 -14.82 -12.80
CA ASP A 95 -12.71 -15.66 -12.49
C ASP A 95 -12.34 -17.16 -12.28
N ASP A 96 -11.21 -17.46 -11.62
CA ASP A 96 -10.79 -18.81 -11.27
C ASP A 96 -10.54 -18.97 -9.75
N GLU A 97 -10.92 -20.14 -9.22
CA GLU A 97 -10.97 -20.42 -7.78
C GLU A 97 -9.58 -20.30 -7.10
N GLU A 98 -8.50 -20.63 -7.80
CA GLU A 98 -7.12 -20.55 -7.27
C GLU A 98 -6.62 -19.10 -7.14
N SER A 99 -7.03 -18.20 -8.04
CA SER A 99 -6.69 -16.77 -7.95
C SER A 99 -7.47 -16.10 -6.81
N ASP A 100 -8.74 -16.44 -6.63
CA ASP A 100 -9.58 -15.92 -5.53
C ASP A 100 -8.99 -16.30 -4.16
N GLU A 101 -8.54 -17.54 -3.97
CA GLU A 101 -7.88 -17.95 -2.71
C GLU A 101 -6.57 -17.17 -2.46
N SER A 102 -5.72 -17.05 -3.48
CA SER A 102 -4.43 -16.36 -3.37
C SER A 102 -4.59 -14.88 -2.99
N VAL A 103 -5.63 -14.25 -3.52
CA VAL A 103 -5.99 -12.86 -3.27
C VAL A 103 -6.56 -12.67 -1.88
N ARG A 104 -7.45 -13.56 -1.44
CA ARG A 104 -8.00 -13.52 -0.08
C ARG A 104 -6.90 -13.57 0.97
N VAL A 105 -5.89 -14.42 0.76
CA VAL A 105 -4.72 -14.51 1.65
C VAL A 105 -3.98 -13.18 1.76
N LEU A 106 -3.79 -12.46 0.65
CA LEU A 106 -3.17 -11.12 0.67
C LEU A 106 -4.03 -10.11 1.44
N VAL A 107 -5.34 -10.05 1.14
CA VAL A 107 -6.26 -9.09 1.77
C VAL A 107 -6.38 -9.36 3.27
N ASP A 108 -6.44 -10.62 3.69
CA ASP A 108 -6.45 -10.99 5.11
C ASP A 108 -5.17 -10.51 5.81
N ALA A 109 -4.00 -10.75 5.22
CA ALA A 109 -2.74 -10.25 5.76
C ALA A 109 -2.68 -8.71 5.85
N LEU A 110 -3.18 -7.99 4.84
CA LEU A 110 -3.25 -6.53 4.85
C LEU A 110 -4.17 -6.01 5.97
N VAL A 111 -5.32 -6.64 6.15
CA VAL A 111 -6.30 -6.27 7.18
C VAL A 111 -5.76 -6.56 8.58
N GLU A 112 -5.12 -7.71 8.79
CA GLU A 112 -4.46 -8.06 10.06
C GLU A 112 -3.36 -7.06 10.44
N ASN A 113 -2.69 -6.48 9.45
CA ASN A 113 -1.66 -5.46 9.64
C ASN A 113 -2.20 -4.02 9.66
N ASN A 114 -3.51 -3.83 9.84
CA ASN A 114 -4.16 -2.52 9.98
C ASN A 114 -3.94 -1.58 8.78
N VAL A 115 -3.90 -2.11 7.54
CA VAL A 115 -3.72 -1.32 6.31
C VAL A 115 -4.61 -0.06 6.26
N LEU A 116 -5.89 -0.17 6.64
CA LEU A 116 -6.85 0.94 6.59
C LEU A 116 -6.45 2.10 7.50
N GLU A 117 -5.90 1.81 8.67
CA GLU A 117 -5.47 2.86 9.60
C GLU A 117 -4.22 3.57 9.05
N LEU A 118 -3.29 2.82 8.47
CA LEU A 118 -2.08 3.37 7.87
C LEU A 118 -2.37 4.22 6.64
N LEU A 119 -3.27 3.77 5.75
CA LEU A 119 -3.73 4.57 4.60
C LEU A 119 -4.40 5.87 5.06
N VAL A 120 -5.24 5.84 6.11
CA VAL A 120 -5.87 7.05 6.66
C VAL A 120 -4.85 8.00 7.29
N GLN A 121 -3.79 7.49 7.91
CA GLN A 121 -2.70 8.31 8.42
C GLN A 121 -1.94 8.98 7.28
N ASN A 122 -1.65 8.24 6.21
CA ASN A 122 -1.00 8.78 5.02
C ASN A 122 -1.85 9.88 4.35
N LEU A 123 -3.17 9.67 4.18
CA LEU A 123 -4.11 10.70 3.68
C LEU A 123 -4.10 12.01 4.49
N GLN A 124 -3.72 11.96 5.77
CA GLN A 124 -3.66 13.15 6.63
C GLN A 124 -2.36 13.95 6.47
N GLN A 125 -1.33 13.31 5.95
CA GLN A 125 -0.01 13.91 5.74
C GLN A 125 0.10 14.51 4.34
N LEU A 126 -0.56 13.90 3.34
CA LEU A 126 -0.55 14.36 1.96
C LEU A 126 -1.18 15.76 1.79
N ASN A 127 -0.54 16.56 0.95
CA ASN A 127 -0.86 17.93 0.65
C ASN A 127 -1.60 18.05 -0.68
N ASP A 128 -2.85 18.53 -0.60
CA ASP A 128 -3.73 18.78 -1.74
C ASP A 128 -3.21 19.85 -2.74
N SER A 129 -2.10 20.53 -2.45
CA SER A 129 -1.55 21.58 -3.32
C SER A 129 -0.48 21.06 -4.29
N ASP A 130 0.09 19.89 -4.01
CA ASP A 130 1.15 19.30 -4.83
C ASP A 130 0.53 18.29 -5.82
N PRO A 131 0.77 18.42 -7.14
CA PRO A 131 0.27 17.49 -8.15
C PRO A 131 0.65 16.03 -7.90
N ASP A 132 1.87 15.77 -7.41
CA ASP A 132 2.37 14.41 -7.19
C ASP A 132 1.72 13.79 -5.95
N GLU A 133 1.51 14.60 -4.90
CA GLU A 133 0.78 14.17 -3.70
C GLU A 133 -0.73 14.04 -3.96
N MET A 134 -1.30 14.82 -4.88
CA MET A 134 -2.68 14.65 -5.35
C MET A 134 -2.88 13.32 -6.07
N ALA A 135 -1.90 12.86 -6.85
CA ALA A 135 -1.93 11.53 -7.44
C ALA A 135 -1.89 10.45 -6.35
N ALA A 136 -1.03 10.61 -5.34
CA ALA A 136 -0.96 9.68 -4.21
C ALA A 136 -2.26 9.63 -3.40
N LEU A 137 -2.93 10.77 -3.20
CA LEU A 137 -4.25 10.84 -2.58
C LEU A 137 -5.29 10.03 -3.36
N TYR A 138 -5.30 10.19 -4.69
CA TYR A 138 -6.19 9.43 -5.56
C TYR A 138 -5.92 7.92 -5.46
N SER A 139 -4.66 7.50 -5.64
CA SER A 139 -4.26 6.09 -5.55
C SER A 139 -4.57 5.49 -4.16
N THR A 140 -4.47 6.27 -3.09
CA THR A 140 -4.85 5.84 -1.74
C THR A 140 -6.35 5.56 -1.65
N LEU A 141 -7.18 6.46 -2.17
CA LEU A 141 -8.63 6.27 -2.19
C LEU A 141 -9.01 5.07 -3.07
N THR A 142 -8.39 4.91 -4.23
CA THR A 142 -8.61 3.75 -5.11
C THR A 142 -8.20 2.45 -4.43
N THR A 143 -7.06 2.42 -3.75
CA THR A 143 -6.65 1.23 -2.97
C THR A 143 -7.69 0.88 -1.90
N MET A 144 -8.26 1.88 -1.22
CA MET A 144 -9.33 1.65 -0.24
C MET A 144 -10.61 1.12 -0.89
N GLU A 145 -10.98 1.62 -2.06
CA GLU A 145 -12.12 1.14 -2.86
C GLU A 145 -11.90 -0.31 -3.29
N ASN A 146 -10.74 -0.61 -3.87
CA ASN A 146 -10.31 -1.95 -4.24
C ASN A 146 -10.43 -2.92 -3.06
N LEU A 147 -9.87 -2.57 -1.88
CA LEU A 147 -9.97 -3.42 -0.68
C LEU A 147 -11.41 -3.70 -0.22
N VAL A 148 -12.35 -2.79 -0.51
CA VAL A 148 -13.78 -2.98 -0.24
C VAL A 148 -14.43 -3.87 -1.31
N GLU A 149 -14.05 -3.70 -2.58
CA GLU A 149 -14.62 -4.42 -3.73
C GLU A 149 -14.20 -5.90 -3.76
N VAL A 150 -12.93 -6.19 -3.52
CA VAL A 150 -12.35 -7.55 -3.54
C VAL A 150 -13.00 -8.48 -2.52
N LYS A 151 -13.64 -7.92 -1.51
CA LYS A 151 -14.42 -8.67 -0.52
C LYS A 151 -15.90 -8.34 -0.63
N ALA A 152 -16.59 -8.99 -1.57
CA ALA A 152 -18.04 -9.12 -1.59
C ALA A 152 -18.62 -10.00 -0.44
N ALA A 153 -17.95 -10.16 0.70
CA ALA A 153 -18.42 -11.00 1.81
C ALA A 153 -18.27 -10.29 3.17
N VAL A 154 -19.18 -9.35 3.45
CA VAL A 154 -19.72 -8.91 4.77
C VAL A 154 -18.72 -8.49 5.88
N ALA A 155 -17.67 -9.26 6.16
CA ALA A 155 -16.71 -9.04 7.24
C ALA A 155 -15.84 -7.78 7.06
N VAL A 156 -15.46 -7.41 5.84
CA VAL A 156 -14.73 -6.15 5.61
C VAL A 156 -15.65 -4.95 5.46
N ALA A 157 -16.91 -5.10 5.02
CA ALA A 157 -17.87 -4.00 5.12
C ALA A 157 -18.20 -3.67 6.58
N GLU A 158 -18.36 -4.70 7.43
CA GLU A 158 -18.53 -4.52 8.88
C GLU A 158 -17.25 -3.98 9.53
N MET A 159 -16.06 -4.50 9.19
CA MET A 159 -14.81 -3.96 9.70
C MET A 159 -14.47 -2.58 9.15
N VAL A 160 -14.75 -2.25 7.90
CA VAL A 160 -14.56 -0.92 7.32
C VAL A 160 -15.57 0.02 7.96
N CYS A 161 -16.82 -0.37 8.23
CA CYS A 161 -17.74 0.46 9.00
C CYS A 161 -17.26 0.66 10.46
N GLU A 162 -16.90 -0.41 11.18
CA GLU A 162 -16.40 -0.34 12.57
C GLU A 162 -15.06 0.41 12.67
N ARG A 163 -14.17 0.19 11.69
CA ARG A 163 -12.89 0.88 11.58
C ARG A 163 -13.05 2.27 10.98
N CYS A 164 -14.07 2.60 10.20
CA CYS A 164 -14.38 3.97 9.76
C CYS A 164 -14.88 4.82 10.92
N GLU A 165 -15.57 4.22 11.89
CA GLU A 165 -15.91 4.88 13.15
C GLU A 165 -14.68 5.12 14.05
N ARG A 166 -13.71 4.18 14.04
CA ARG A 166 -12.44 4.32 14.78
C ARG A 166 -11.38 5.16 14.06
N THR A 167 -11.36 5.13 12.74
CA THR A 167 -10.43 5.88 11.89
C THR A 167 -11.01 7.27 11.64
N LYS A 168 -10.12 8.22 11.36
CA LYS A 168 -10.51 9.59 11.06
C LYS A 168 -10.98 9.77 9.61
N LEU A 169 -11.25 8.68 8.87
CA LEU A 169 -11.59 8.70 7.44
C LEU A 169 -12.84 9.53 7.15
N LEU A 170 -13.96 9.24 7.82
CA LEU A 170 -15.21 9.98 7.61
C LEU A 170 -15.04 11.47 7.94
N LYS A 171 -14.27 11.79 8.99
CA LYS A 171 -13.93 13.18 9.35
C LYS A 171 -13.07 13.86 8.28
N TRP A 172 -12.15 13.12 7.66
CA TRP A 172 -11.30 13.61 6.57
C TRP A 172 -12.12 13.85 5.30
N LEU A 173 -12.95 12.88 4.88
CA LEU A 173 -13.84 13.01 3.71
C LEU A 173 -14.78 14.21 3.86
N LEU A 174 -15.42 14.36 5.03
CA LEU A 174 -16.28 15.51 5.32
C LEU A 174 -15.52 16.84 5.32
N ARG A 175 -14.22 16.85 5.62
CA ARG A 175 -13.39 18.05 5.52
C ARG A 175 -13.09 18.38 4.07
N LYS A 176 -12.70 17.39 3.26
CA LYS A 176 -12.36 17.55 1.84
C LYS A 176 -13.56 18.06 1.03
N ILE A 177 -14.74 17.46 1.20
CA ILE A 177 -15.98 17.87 0.52
C ILE A 177 -16.39 19.32 0.89
N LYS A 178 -16.08 19.78 2.11
CA LYS A 178 -16.40 21.15 2.56
C LYS A 178 -15.50 22.24 1.98
N VAL A 179 -14.31 21.90 1.47
CA VAL A 179 -13.45 22.86 0.76
C VAL A 179 -14.22 23.37 -0.47
N ARG A 180 -14.12 24.65 -0.81
CA ARG A 180 -14.92 25.22 -1.92
C ARG A 180 -14.37 24.90 -3.29
N GLU A 181 -13.05 24.76 -3.39
CA GLU A 181 -12.36 24.41 -4.63
C GLU A 181 -12.74 22.99 -5.05
N PHE A 182 -12.81 22.78 -6.36
CA PHE A 182 -13.17 21.51 -6.97
C PHE A 182 -11.93 20.97 -7.68
N ASP A 183 -11.55 19.76 -7.32
CA ASP A 183 -10.47 18.99 -7.94
C ASP A 183 -11.02 17.60 -8.31
N SER A 184 -10.26 16.81 -9.07
CA SER A 184 -10.66 15.45 -9.46
C SER A 184 -10.75 14.47 -8.29
N ASN A 185 -10.22 14.83 -7.11
CA ASN A 185 -10.20 14.03 -5.89
C ASN A 185 -11.38 14.37 -4.95
N LYS A 186 -12.34 15.18 -5.42
CA LYS A 186 -13.49 15.67 -4.65
C LYS A 186 -14.83 15.12 -5.14
#